data_AF-A0A416G7X2-F1
#
_entry.id   AF-A0A416G7X2-F1
#
_cell.length_a   1.000
_cell.length_b   1.000
_cell.length_c   1.000
_cell.angle_alpha   90.00
_cell.angle_beta   90.00
_cell.angle_gamma   90.00
#
_symmetry.space_group_name_H-M   'P 1'
#
loop_
_entity.id
_entity.type
_entity.pdbx_description
1 polymer ?
#
loop_
_entity_poly.entity_id
_entity_poly.type
_entity_poly.pdbx_seq_one_letter_code
_entity_poly.pdbx_strand_id
1 'polypeptide(L)'
;MMKKLGSFVLCALLMSCSFSKNEKNGVTDATGKDSVDSAKQEVSVVEFNKELTYPGSKISFKVSTMGDSLMVQPSGLSISNETLRHDITGYTVVNAEIGDLNIDGYPEVLVYLTSDGSGSYGKLIGYSVNNGKSVSQVYLPDISENNEVNKGYMGHDEMAIVENTFCQRFPIYEEGDSNANPTGKTRQIQYKMVDGETGRILQIDKVVEF
;
A
#
# COMPACT_ATOMS: atom_id res chain seq x y z
N MET A 1 -24.42 -49.80 -20.05
CA MET A 1 -23.60 -49.23 -18.97
C MET A 1 -24.49 -48.27 -18.19
N MET A 2 -24.93 -48.67 -17.00
CA MET A 2 -26.04 -48.06 -16.25
C MET A 2 -25.55 -46.85 -15.44
N LYS A 3 -26.31 -45.74 -15.52
CA LYS A 3 -26.16 -44.53 -14.71
C LYS A 3 -26.65 -44.82 -13.28
N LYS A 4 -25.88 -44.39 -12.26
CA LYS A 4 -26.37 -44.29 -10.87
C LYS A 4 -26.57 -42.82 -10.51
N LEU A 5 -27.82 -42.44 -10.31
CA LEU A 5 -28.21 -41.24 -9.55
C LEU A 5 -28.32 -41.65 -8.08
N GLY A 6 -27.63 -40.93 -7.19
CA GLY A 6 -27.81 -40.99 -5.75
C GLY A 6 -28.53 -39.73 -5.28
N SER A 7 -29.75 -39.89 -4.78
CA SER A 7 -30.58 -38.90 -4.09
C SER A 7 -30.77 -39.41 -2.67
N PHE A 8 -30.47 -38.62 -1.64
CA PHE A 8 -30.89 -38.82 -0.23
C PHE A 8 -30.39 -37.58 0.54
N VAL A 9 -31.03 -36.93 1.52
CA VAL A 9 -32.38 -36.88 2.08
C VAL A 9 -32.35 -35.67 3.03
N LEU A 10 -33.47 -34.97 3.13
CA LEU A 10 -33.76 -33.90 4.08
C LEU A 10 -33.91 -34.46 5.51
N CYS A 11 -33.28 -33.86 6.52
CA CYS A 11 -33.66 -34.08 7.91
C CYS A 11 -33.48 -32.80 8.73
N ALA A 12 -34.62 -32.19 9.08
CA ALA A 12 -34.71 -31.16 10.11
C ALA A 12 -35.08 -31.81 11.44
N LEU A 13 -34.36 -31.47 12.51
CA LEU A 13 -34.76 -31.77 13.88
C LEU A 13 -34.47 -30.55 14.78
N LEU A 14 -35.56 -30.02 15.32
CA LEU A 14 -35.63 -29.03 16.39
C LEU A 14 -35.18 -29.67 17.71
N MET A 15 -34.54 -28.90 18.60
CA MET A 15 -34.74 -29.06 20.04
C MET A 15 -34.40 -27.77 20.79
N SER A 16 -35.32 -27.44 21.68
CA SER A 16 -35.45 -26.23 22.49
C SER A 16 -34.94 -26.49 23.91
N CYS A 17 -34.46 -25.46 24.61
CA CYS A 17 -34.45 -25.32 26.08
C CYS A 17 -34.40 -23.82 26.39
N SER A 18 -35.52 -23.19 26.76
CA SER A 18 -36.10 -23.08 28.11
C SER A 18 -35.42 -22.01 28.97
N PHE A 19 -36.11 -20.88 29.21
CA PHE A 19 -36.16 -20.26 30.54
C PHE A 19 -37.47 -19.49 30.75
N SER A 20 -37.99 -19.61 31.97
CA SER A 20 -39.36 -19.34 32.38
C SER A 20 -39.60 -17.93 32.95
N LYS A 21 -40.90 -17.58 32.89
CA LYS A 21 -41.72 -16.78 33.80
C LYS A 21 -41.73 -15.25 33.68
N ASN A 22 -42.96 -14.83 33.44
CA ASN A 22 -43.57 -13.52 33.40
C ASN A 22 -44.21 -13.25 34.78
N GLU A 23 -44.20 -12.01 35.29
CA GLU A 23 -45.42 -11.40 35.82
C GLU A 23 -45.35 -9.87 35.93
N LYS A 24 -46.54 -9.28 35.81
CA LYS A 24 -46.91 -7.93 35.38
C LYS A 24 -46.86 -6.87 36.50
N ASN A 25 -46.66 -5.62 36.07
CA ASN A 25 -47.40 -4.40 36.44
C ASN A 25 -47.02 -3.35 35.37
N GLY A 26 -47.85 -2.54 34.71
CA GLY A 26 -49.25 -2.17 34.85
C GLY A 26 -49.36 -0.75 34.25
N VAL A 27 -49.75 -0.67 32.97
CA VAL A 27 -50.45 0.44 32.27
C VAL A 27 -49.81 1.85 32.26
N THR A 28 -49.44 2.35 31.07
CA THR A 28 -50.18 3.41 30.33
C THR A 28 -49.63 3.60 28.92
N ASP A 29 -50.55 4.02 28.05
CA ASP A 29 -50.62 4.03 26.60
C ASP A 29 -49.88 5.20 25.93
N ALA A 30 -49.23 4.97 24.78
CA ALA A 30 -49.10 5.90 23.63
C ALA A 30 -48.12 5.36 22.56
N THR A 31 -48.69 4.93 21.42
CA THR A 31 -48.22 5.07 20.03
C THR A 31 -46.72 5.26 19.71
N GLY A 32 -46.15 4.34 18.93
CA GLY A 32 -44.89 4.57 18.21
C GLY A 32 -44.31 3.28 17.61
N LYS A 33 -44.83 2.89 16.44
CA LYS A 33 -44.16 1.95 15.52
C LYS A 33 -43.02 2.73 14.87
N ASP A 34 -41.78 2.23 14.95
CA ASP A 34 -40.81 2.23 13.84
C ASP A 34 -39.49 1.55 14.24
N SER A 35 -39.33 0.36 13.69
CA SER A 35 -38.14 -0.18 13.01
C SER A 35 -36.77 0.39 13.41
N VAL A 36 -36.00 -0.41 14.15
CA VAL A 36 -34.56 -0.23 14.32
C VAL A 36 -33.88 -0.53 12.98
N ASP A 37 -33.54 0.52 12.25
CA ASP A 37 -32.69 0.46 11.07
C ASP A 37 -31.25 0.17 11.48
N SER A 38 -30.70 -0.92 10.93
CA SER A 38 -29.30 -1.27 11.07
C SER A 38 -28.51 -0.42 10.08
N ALA A 39 -28.03 0.73 10.53
CA ALA A 39 -27.09 1.53 9.77
C ALA A 39 -25.79 0.74 9.59
N LYS A 40 -25.60 0.19 8.38
CA LYS A 40 -24.29 -0.20 7.87
C LYS A 40 -23.39 1.03 7.95
N GLN A 41 -22.37 0.94 8.78
CA GLN A 41 -21.29 1.91 8.80
C GLN A 41 -20.54 1.79 7.48
N GLU A 42 -20.76 2.75 6.57
CA GLU A 42 -19.92 2.89 5.38
C GLU A 42 -18.50 3.21 5.87
N VAL A 43 -17.60 2.25 5.67
CA VAL A 43 -16.17 2.48 5.81
C VAL A 43 -15.80 3.44 4.68
N SER A 44 -15.57 4.70 5.04
CA SER A 44 -14.95 5.66 4.12
C SER A 44 -13.59 5.10 3.72
N VAL A 45 -13.49 4.51 2.54
CA VAL A 45 -12.19 4.18 1.94
C VAL A 45 -11.49 5.52 1.79
N VAL A 46 -10.45 5.75 2.58
CA VAL A 46 -9.62 6.95 2.41
C VAL A 46 -8.90 6.75 1.08
N GLU A 47 -9.42 7.39 0.04
CA GLU A 47 -8.76 7.44 -1.24
C GLU A 47 -7.55 8.36 -1.12
N PHE A 48 -6.36 7.81 -1.33
CA PHE A 48 -5.17 8.62 -1.49
C PHE A 48 -5.36 9.49 -2.73
N ASN A 49 -5.04 10.78 -2.64
CA ASN A 49 -5.09 11.70 -3.77
C ASN A 49 -4.08 12.82 -3.57
N LYS A 50 -3.05 12.86 -4.40
CA LYS A 50 -1.97 13.84 -4.36
C LYS A 50 -1.60 14.28 -5.77
N GLU A 51 -1.51 15.58 -5.97
CA GLU A 51 -0.97 16.16 -7.19
C GLU A 51 0.42 16.74 -6.90
N LEU A 52 1.39 16.38 -7.72
CA LEU A 52 2.80 16.73 -7.57
C LEU A 52 3.25 17.43 -8.85
N THR A 53 3.70 18.67 -8.74
CA THR A 53 4.26 19.43 -9.88
C THR A 53 5.74 19.66 -9.64
N TYR A 54 6.58 19.34 -10.64
CA TYR A 54 8.02 19.56 -10.51
C TYR A 54 8.33 21.05 -10.60
N PRO A 55 9.03 21.65 -9.62
CA PRO A 55 9.29 23.09 -9.60
C PRO A 55 9.96 23.59 -10.89
N GLY A 56 9.43 24.69 -11.44
CA GLY A 56 9.96 25.29 -12.66
C GLY A 56 9.65 24.52 -13.95
N SER A 57 8.85 23.46 -13.88
CA SER A 57 8.42 22.65 -15.03
C SER A 57 6.91 22.60 -15.17
N LYS A 58 6.44 22.24 -16.37
CA LYS A 58 5.03 21.89 -16.63
C LYS A 58 4.71 20.41 -16.31
N ILE A 59 5.71 19.62 -15.94
CA ILE A 59 5.55 18.20 -15.67
C ILE A 59 4.94 18.03 -14.29
N SER A 60 3.83 17.31 -14.24
CA SER A 60 3.14 16.97 -13.01
C SER A 60 2.63 15.54 -13.02
N PHE A 61 2.28 15.03 -11.85
CA PHE A 61 1.71 13.72 -11.63
C PHE A 61 0.52 13.82 -10.69
N LYS A 62 -0.60 13.24 -11.09
CA LYS A 62 -1.72 12.94 -10.19
C LYS A 62 -1.63 11.49 -9.74
N VAL A 63 -1.48 11.29 -8.45
CA VAL A 63 -1.42 9.98 -7.79
C VAL A 63 -2.69 9.78 -7.00
N SER A 64 -3.49 8.77 -7.32
CA SER A 64 -4.74 8.50 -6.62
C SER A 64 -5.06 7.02 -6.48
N THR A 65 -5.85 6.65 -5.48
CA THR A 65 -6.39 5.28 -5.35
C THR A 65 -7.90 5.24 -5.57
N MET A 66 -8.40 4.11 -6.07
CA MET A 66 -9.82 3.78 -6.14
C MET A 66 -9.96 2.29 -5.79
N GLY A 67 -10.37 1.98 -4.57
CA GLY A 67 -10.21 0.65 -3.98
C GLY A 67 -8.74 0.20 -4.02
N ASP A 68 -8.51 -1.04 -4.47
CA ASP A 68 -7.17 -1.64 -4.59
C ASP A 68 -6.45 -1.25 -5.90
N SER A 69 -6.89 -0.19 -6.58
CA SER A 69 -6.21 0.31 -7.78
C SER A 69 -5.49 1.61 -7.49
N LEU A 70 -4.16 1.60 -7.66
CA LEU A 70 -3.35 2.82 -7.75
C LEU A 70 -3.35 3.34 -9.19
N MET A 71 -3.58 4.63 -9.35
CA MET A 71 -3.48 5.38 -10.59
C MET A 71 -2.39 6.44 -10.49
N VAL A 72 -1.45 6.43 -11.43
CA VAL A 72 -0.44 7.48 -11.60
C VAL A 72 -0.60 8.09 -12.97
N GLN A 73 -1.05 9.35 -13.03
CA GLN A 73 -1.29 10.05 -14.29
C GLN A 73 -0.26 11.18 -14.47
N PRO A 74 0.71 11.02 -15.38
CA PRO A 74 1.59 12.12 -15.79
C PRO A 74 0.81 13.19 -16.56
N SER A 75 1.35 14.40 -16.57
CA SER A 75 0.89 15.52 -17.37
C SER A 75 2.09 16.37 -17.82
N GLY A 76 1.93 17.07 -18.94
CA GLY A 76 2.98 17.93 -19.51
C GLY A 76 3.99 17.24 -20.41
N LEU A 77 3.88 15.92 -20.60
CA LEU A 77 4.75 15.13 -21.48
C LEU A 77 4.31 15.25 -22.96
N SER A 78 5.26 15.18 -23.89
CA SER A 78 4.95 15.43 -25.31
C SER A 78 4.50 14.21 -26.13
N ILE A 79 4.69 12.98 -25.63
CA ILE A 79 4.32 11.74 -26.35
C ILE A 79 3.21 10.98 -25.62
N SER A 80 3.36 10.68 -24.33
CA SER A 80 2.36 9.93 -23.58
C SER A 80 2.12 10.54 -22.20
N ASN A 81 0.85 10.74 -21.87
CA ASN A 81 0.35 11.15 -20.55
C ASN A 81 -0.69 10.15 -20.03
N GLU A 82 -0.60 8.89 -20.49
CA GLU A 82 -1.57 7.84 -20.14
C GLU A 82 -1.54 7.53 -18.64
N THR A 83 -2.71 7.25 -18.07
CA THR A 83 -2.82 6.81 -16.68
C THR A 83 -2.24 5.41 -16.52
N LEU A 84 -1.22 5.30 -15.68
CA LEU A 84 -0.59 4.04 -15.30
C LEU A 84 -1.35 3.45 -14.11
N ARG A 85 -1.70 2.17 -14.19
CA ARG A 85 -2.54 1.50 -13.19
C ARG A 85 -1.81 0.32 -12.59
N HIS A 86 -1.92 0.18 -11.27
CA HIS A 86 -1.39 -0.95 -10.52
C HIS A 86 -2.49 -1.54 -9.64
N ASP A 87 -2.51 -2.87 -9.56
CA ASP A 87 -3.19 -3.59 -8.50
C ASP A 87 -2.31 -3.50 -7.24
N ILE A 88 -2.90 -2.98 -6.17
CA ILE A 88 -2.25 -2.81 -4.88
C ILE A 88 -2.97 -3.60 -3.78
N THR A 89 -3.73 -4.66 -4.11
CA THR A 89 -4.34 -5.54 -3.10
C THR A 89 -3.30 -5.99 -2.07
N GLY A 90 -3.61 -5.78 -0.79
CA GLY A 90 -2.72 -6.08 0.33
C GLY A 90 -1.69 -4.98 0.64
N TYR A 91 -1.79 -3.83 0.00
CA TYR A 91 -0.95 -2.65 0.22
C TYR A 91 -1.78 -1.37 0.32
N THR A 92 -1.33 -0.47 1.19
CA THR A 92 -1.88 0.88 1.34
C THR A 92 -0.87 1.92 0.86
N VAL A 93 -1.30 2.91 0.08
CA VAL A 93 -0.46 4.06 -0.33
C VAL A 93 -0.32 5.01 0.86
N VAL A 94 0.91 5.30 1.27
CA VAL A 94 1.20 6.16 2.43
C VAL A 94 1.72 7.55 2.05
N ASN A 95 2.42 7.68 0.92
CA ASN A 95 2.90 8.96 0.41
C ASN A 95 3.27 8.87 -1.08
N ALA A 96 3.49 10.02 -1.70
CA ALA A 96 4.14 10.12 -3.00
C ALA A 96 5.02 11.39 -3.05
N GLU A 97 6.18 11.30 -3.67
CA GLU A 97 7.14 12.39 -3.78
C GLU A 97 7.64 12.55 -5.21
N ILE A 98 8.13 13.74 -5.53
CA ILE A 98 8.66 14.11 -6.85
C ILE A 98 10.03 14.75 -6.67
N GLY A 99 10.98 14.39 -7.51
CA GLY A 99 12.35 14.90 -7.46
C GLY A 99 13.14 14.51 -8.70
N ASP A 100 14.29 15.13 -8.93
CA ASP A 100 15.22 14.74 -10.00
C ASP A 100 16.40 14.00 -9.36
N LEU A 101 16.31 12.66 -9.35
CA LEU A 101 17.24 11.80 -8.61
C LEU A 101 18.51 11.49 -9.39
N ASN A 102 18.44 11.56 -10.72
CA ASN A 102 19.57 11.29 -11.61
C ASN A 102 20.23 12.56 -12.17
N ILE A 103 19.70 13.74 -11.85
CA ILE A 103 20.18 15.07 -12.25
C ILE A 103 20.18 15.26 -13.77
N ASP A 104 19.20 14.69 -14.47
CA ASP A 104 19.04 14.85 -15.92
C ASP A 104 18.09 16.00 -16.31
N GLY A 105 17.52 16.70 -15.32
CA GLY A 105 16.60 17.82 -15.51
C GLY A 105 15.14 17.38 -15.69
N TYR A 106 14.86 16.07 -15.65
CA TYR A 106 13.51 15.52 -15.69
C TYR A 106 13.19 14.82 -14.37
N PRO A 107 11.96 14.98 -13.84
CA PRO A 107 11.64 14.42 -12.53
C PRO A 107 11.29 12.94 -12.59
N GLU A 108 11.54 12.26 -11.48
CA GLU A 108 10.89 11.05 -11.06
C GLU A 108 9.70 11.34 -10.15
N VAL A 109 8.66 10.50 -10.22
CA VAL A 109 7.65 10.36 -9.17
C VAL A 109 7.81 9.02 -8.48
N LEU A 110 7.83 9.03 -7.16
CA LEU A 110 7.97 7.85 -6.32
C LEU A 110 6.74 7.73 -5.40
N VAL A 111 6.01 6.62 -5.50
CA VAL A 111 4.84 6.32 -4.66
C VAL A 111 5.22 5.26 -3.64
N TYR A 112 5.00 5.55 -2.36
CA TYR A 112 5.34 4.69 -1.24
C TYR A 112 4.11 3.94 -0.77
N LEU A 113 4.25 2.64 -0.64
CA LEU A 113 3.22 1.74 -0.16
C LEU A 113 3.74 0.92 1.01
N THR A 114 2.84 0.53 1.90
CA THR A 114 3.11 -0.39 3.01
C THR A 114 2.17 -1.57 2.92
N SER A 115 2.67 -2.79 3.13
CA SER A 115 1.82 -3.99 3.18
C SER A 115 0.84 -3.92 4.36
N ASP A 116 -0.37 -4.43 4.21
CA ASP A 116 -1.39 -4.43 5.28
C ASP A 116 -1.09 -5.41 6.44
N GLY A 117 -0.06 -6.26 6.28
CA GLY A 117 0.42 -7.17 7.33
C GLY A 117 1.13 -6.45 8.47
N SER A 118 1.31 -7.14 9.60
CA SER A 118 1.91 -6.55 10.82
C SER A 118 3.33 -6.03 10.64
N GLY A 119 4.07 -6.56 9.66
CA GLY A 119 5.41 -6.10 9.32
C GLY A 119 5.43 -4.81 8.52
N SER A 120 4.31 -4.35 7.96
CA SER A 120 4.22 -3.09 7.20
C SER A 120 5.37 -2.90 6.18
N TYR A 121 5.69 -3.96 5.43
CA TYR A 121 6.79 -3.98 4.47
C TYR A 121 6.61 -2.90 3.41
N GLY A 122 7.67 -2.14 3.17
CA GLY A 122 7.71 -1.09 2.17
C GLY A 122 7.68 -1.65 0.76
N LYS A 123 6.94 -0.96 -0.11
CA LYS A 123 6.97 -1.14 -1.56
C LYS A 123 7.06 0.22 -2.23
N LEU A 124 7.83 0.27 -3.31
CA LEU A 124 7.94 1.42 -4.17
C LEU A 124 7.28 1.14 -5.52
N ILE A 125 6.44 2.07 -5.98
CA ILE A 125 6.04 2.17 -7.38
C ILE A 125 6.50 3.53 -7.88
N GLY A 126 7.47 3.55 -8.80
CA GLY A 126 8.08 4.78 -9.28
C GLY A 126 8.14 4.88 -10.80
N TYR A 127 8.19 6.11 -11.30
CA TYR A 127 8.33 6.41 -12.72
C TYR A 127 9.35 7.53 -12.94
N SER A 128 10.25 7.34 -13.90
CA SER A 128 11.21 8.35 -14.36
C SER A 128 10.75 8.91 -15.70
N VAL A 129 10.87 10.22 -15.88
CA VAL A 129 10.48 10.89 -17.12
C VAL A 129 11.58 10.79 -18.17
N ASN A 130 11.24 10.23 -19.33
CA ASN A 130 12.15 10.08 -20.45
C ASN A 130 12.17 11.35 -21.31
N ASN A 131 13.13 12.25 -21.07
CA ASN A 131 13.35 13.44 -21.90
C ASN A 131 12.09 14.31 -22.12
N GLY A 132 11.18 14.36 -21.13
CA GLY A 132 9.92 15.10 -21.20
C GLY A 132 8.88 14.52 -22.17
N LYS A 133 9.06 13.29 -22.63
CA LYS A 133 8.23 12.66 -23.68
C LYS A 133 7.28 11.60 -23.15
N SER A 134 7.80 10.69 -22.34
CA SER A 134 7.07 9.55 -21.76
C SER A 134 7.65 9.24 -20.38
N VAL A 135 7.19 8.16 -19.76
CA VAL A 135 7.80 7.63 -18.53
C VAL A 135 8.17 6.16 -18.67
N SER A 136 9.18 5.75 -17.90
CA SER A 136 9.54 4.35 -17.68
C SER A 136 9.47 4.04 -16.19
N GLN A 137 9.08 2.80 -15.85
CA GLN A 137 9.02 2.39 -14.45
C GLN A 137 10.44 2.32 -13.86
N VAL A 138 10.57 2.80 -12.62
CA VAL A 138 11.79 2.70 -11.81
C VAL A 138 11.78 1.37 -11.09
N TYR A 139 12.91 0.66 -11.13
CA TYR A 139 13.09 -0.59 -10.39
C TYR A 139 13.83 -0.36 -9.07
N LEU A 140 13.25 -0.85 -7.98
CA LEU A 140 13.90 -0.97 -6.67
C LEU A 140 14.10 -2.47 -6.39
N PRO A 141 15.35 -2.94 -6.25
CA PRO A 141 15.62 -4.32 -5.83
C PRO A 141 15.00 -4.64 -4.47
N ASP A 142 14.50 -5.86 -4.29
CA ASP A 142 13.92 -6.31 -3.02
C ASP A 142 15.02 -6.44 -1.96
N ILE A 143 14.80 -5.87 -0.77
CA ILE A 143 15.73 -5.99 0.34
C ILE A 143 15.93 -7.46 0.71
N SER A 144 14.86 -8.27 0.73
CA SER A 144 14.92 -9.66 1.16
C SER A 144 15.86 -10.52 0.31
N GLU A 145 16.05 -10.15 -0.96
CA GLU A 145 16.94 -10.81 -1.92
C GLU A 145 18.40 -10.30 -1.84
N ASN A 146 18.67 -9.27 -1.05
CA ASN A 146 19.99 -8.66 -0.93
C ASN A 146 20.68 -9.05 0.38
N ASN A 147 21.64 -9.96 0.29
CA ASN A 147 22.40 -10.48 1.44
C ASN A 147 23.22 -9.42 2.20
N GLU A 148 23.48 -8.25 1.61
CA GLU A 148 24.22 -7.18 2.29
C GLU A 148 23.33 -6.40 3.27
N VAL A 149 22.02 -6.36 3.02
CA VAL A 149 21.08 -5.48 3.75
C VAL A 149 19.89 -6.21 4.36
N ASN A 150 19.65 -7.49 4.05
CA ASN A 150 18.50 -8.24 4.54
C ASN A 150 18.60 -8.72 6.00
N LYS A 151 19.80 -8.69 6.60
CA LYS A 151 20.00 -9.24 7.96
C LYS A 151 19.19 -8.46 9.00
N GLY A 152 18.23 -9.13 9.64
CA GLY A 152 17.34 -8.52 10.64
C GLY A 152 16.24 -7.65 10.04
N TYR A 153 16.01 -7.70 8.73
CA TYR A 153 14.93 -6.97 8.08
C TYR A 153 13.58 -7.66 8.32
N MET A 154 12.60 -6.93 8.87
CA MET A 154 11.22 -7.42 9.07
C MET A 154 10.16 -6.36 8.72
N GLY A 155 10.48 -5.46 7.80
CA GLY A 155 9.59 -4.39 7.35
C GLY A 155 9.68 -3.13 8.20
N HIS A 156 8.55 -2.44 8.39
CA HIS A 156 8.43 -1.12 9.02
C HIS A 156 9.27 -0.07 8.31
N ASP A 157 9.24 -0.15 6.99
CA ASP A 157 10.00 0.72 6.11
C ASP A 157 9.45 2.16 6.13
N GLU A 158 10.37 3.10 6.32
CA GLU A 158 10.15 4.51 6.05
C GLU A 158 10.93 4.91 4.81
N MET A 159 10.27 5.59 3.88
CA MET A 159 10.80 5.96 2.58
C MET A 159 10.72 7.47 2.37
N ALA A 160 11.76 8.05 1.76
CA ALA A 160 11.81 9.47 1.43
C ALA A 160 12.85 9.76 0.34
N ILE A 161 12.63 10.83 -0.43
CA ILE A 161 13.67 11.49 -1.23
C ILE A 161 14.36 12.52 -0.33
N VAL A 162 15.68 12.39 -0.22
CA VAL A 162 16.55 13.36 0.46
C VAL A 162 17.49 13.93 -0.59
N GLU A 163 17.25 15.19 -0.96
CA GLU A 163 17.90 15.86 -2.09
C GLU A 163 17.67 15.08 -3.39
N ASN A 164 18.71 14.42 -3.93
CA ASN A 164 18.66 13.57 -5.12
C ASN A 164 18.90 12.08 -4.79
N THR A 165 18.62 11.68 -3.54
CA THR A 165 18.88 10.33 -3.04
C THR A 165 17.60 9.73 -2.52
N PHE A 166 17.24 8.54 -2.99
CA PHE A 166 16.16 7.80 -2.37
C PHE A 166 16.68 7.11 -1.10
N CYS A 167 15.99 7.27 0.01
CA CYS A 167 16.32 6.66 1.29
C CYS A 167 15.20 5.72 1.72
N GLN A 168 15.58 4.52 2.13
CA GLN A 168 14.70 3.54 2.77
C GLN A 168 15.34 3.16 4.11
N ARG A 169 14.61 3.32 5.21
CA ARG A 169 15.10 2.95 6.54
C ARG A 169 14.10 2.07 7.27
N PHE A 170 14.62 1.19 8.12
CA PHE A 170 13.82 0.24 8.89
C PHE A 170 14.57 -0.17 10.16
N PRO A 171 13.85 -0.59 11.23
CA PRO A 171 14.48 -1.16 12.41
C PRO A 171 15.14 -2.50 12.09
N ILE A 172 16.27 -2.78 12.75
CA ILE A 172 16.95 -4.07 12.72
C ILE A 172 16.42 -4.91 13.89
N TYR A 173 15.94 -6.10 13.57
CA TYR A 173 15.47 -7.07 14.56
C TYR A 173 16.59 -8.02 14.97
N GLU A 174 16.74 -8.21 16.28
CA GLU A 174 17.64 -9.18 16.88
C GLU A 174 16.93 -10.50 17.20
N GLU A 175 17.71 -11.54 17.52
CA GLU A 175 17.14 -12.84 17.88
C GLU A 175 16.25 -12.74 19.13
N GLY A 176 15.00 -13.17 19.00
CA GLY A 176 13.99 -13.13 20.07
C GLY A 176 13.12 -11.88 20.07
N ASP A 177 13.40 -10.89 19.22
CA ASP A 177 12.52 -9.73 19.06
C ASP A 177 11.14 -10.15 18.53
N SER A 178 10.11 -9.49 19.03
CA SER A 178 8.78 -9.57 18.44
C SER A 178 8.62 -8.49 17.37
N ASN A 179 7.71 -8.70 16.42
CA ASN A 179 7.42 -7.73 15.36
C ASN A 179 7.12 -6.31 15.89
N ALA A 180 6.53 -6.19 17.08
CA ALA A 180 6.15 -4.91 17.68
C ALA A 180 7.28 -4.23 18.47
N ASN A 181 8.33 -4.96 18.84
CA ASN A 181 9.39 -4.49 19.74
C ASN A 181 10.78 -4.85 19.20
N PRO A 182 11.24 -4.22 18.10
CA PRO A 182 12.62 -4.33 17.68
C PRO A 182 13.55 -3.71 18.73
N THR A 183 14.70 -4.34 18.98
CA THR A 183 15.70 -3.88 19.96
C THR A 183 17.03 -3.46 19.33
N GLY A 184 17.22 -3.73 18.03
CA GLY A 184 18.41 -3.32 17.30
C GLY A 184 18.44 -1.84 16.92
N LYS A 185 19.43 -1.48 16.10
CA LYS A 185 19.57 -0.14 15.51
C LYS A 185 18.53 0.11 14.40
N THR A 186 18.52 1.33 13.86
CA THR A 186 17.88 1.59 12.56
C THR A 186 18.90 1.42 11.44
N ARG A 187 18.56 0.65 10.40
CA ARG A 187 19.32 0.64 9.14
C ARG A 187 18.70 1.63 8.18
N GLN A 188 19.52 2.44 7.53
CA GLN A 188 19.12 3.25 6.38
C GLN A 188 19.97 2.88 5.18
N ILE A 189 19.28 2.55 4.09
CA ILE A 189 19.84 2.32 2.77
C ILE A 189 19.59 3.59 1.94
N GLN A 190 20.64 4.08 1.32
CA GLN A 190 20.63 5.21 0.40
C GLN A 190 20.86 4.67 -1.01
N TYR A 191 20.02 5.09 -1.94
CA TYR A 191 20.05 4.65 -3.33
C TYR A 191 20.30 5.83 -4.26
N LYS A 192 21.16 5.60 -5.25
CA LYS A 192 21.31 6.47 -6.42
C LYS A 192 20.58 5.87 -7.60
N MET A 193 19.98 6.76 -8.38
CA MET A 193 19.32 6.36 -9.62
C MET A 193 20.36 6.21 -10.73
N VAL A 194 20.35 5.05 -11.39
CA VAL A 194 21.27 4.71 -12.48
C VAL A 194 20.51 4.18 -13.69
N ASP A 195 21.16 4.19 -14.85
CA ASP A 195 20.64 3.53 -16.05
C ASP A 195 20.70 2.01 -15.94
N GLY A 196 19.58 1.35 -16.21
CA GLY A 196 19.48 -0.08 -16.45
C GLY A 196 19.12 -0.38 -17.90
N GLU A 197 18.97 -1.67 -18.23
CA GLU A 197 18.68 -2.11 -19.60
C GLU A 197 17.29 -1.68 -20.10
N THR A 198 16.30 -1.68 -19.20
CA THR A 198 14.88 -1.46 -19.53
C THR A 198 14.27 -0.22 -18.88
N GLY A 199 15.04 0.48 -18.05
CA GLY A 199 14.59 1.63 -17.27
C GLY A 199 15.62 2.02 -16.21
N ARG A 200 15.27 2.99 -15.38
CA ARG A 200 16.13 3.44 -14.27
C ARG A 200 16.05 2.46 -13.10
N ILE A 201 17.19 2.23 -12.45
CA ILE A 201 17.31 1.35 -11.28
C ILE A 201 17.76 2.19 -10.09
N LEU A 202 17.20 1.92 -8.91
CA LEU A 202 17.71 2.42 -7.63
C LEU A 202 18.79 1.47 -7.11
N GLN A 203 20.05 1.86 -7.32
CA GLN A 203 21.21 1.11 -6.89
C GLN A 203 21.66 1.57 -5.51
N ILE A 204 21.99 0.62 -4.62
CA ILE A 204 22.55 0.94 -3.31
C ILE A 204 23.84 1.75 -3.49
N ASP A 205 23.87 2.92 -2.87
CA ASP A 205 25.04 3.79 -2.78
C ASP A 205 25.70 3.69 -1.41
N LYS A 206 24.88 3.67 -0.34
CA LYS A 206 25.38 3.66 1.03
C LYS A 206 24.41 2.98 1.98
N VAL A 207 24.97 2.27 2.97
CA VAL A 207 24.24 1.70 4.10
C VAL A 207 24.80 2.29 5.39
N VAL A 208 23.92 2.75 6.29
CA VAL A 208 24.28 3.26 7.61
C VAL A 208 23.39 2.63 8.68
N GLU A 209 23.94 2.44 9.88
CA GLU A 209 23.21 1.96 11.05
C GLU A 209 23.43 2.91 12.22
N PHE A 210 22.34 3.32 12.89
CA PHE A 210 22.38 4.26 14.00
C PHE A 210 21.38 3.91 15.10
#